data_AF-A0A9P6BFN1-F1
#
_entry.id   AF-A0A9P6BFN1-F1
#
_cell.length_a   1.000
_cell.length_b   1.000
_cell.length_c   1.000
_cell.angle_alpha   90.00
_cell.angle_beta   90.00
_cell.angle_gamma   90.00
#
_symmetry.space_group_name_H-M   'P 1'
#
loop_
_entity.id
_entity.type
_entity.pdbx_description
1 polymer ?
#
loop_
_entity_poly.entity_id
_entity_poly.type
_entity_poly.pdbx_seq_one_letter_code
_entity_poly.pdbx_strand_id
1 'polypeptide(L)'
;MTQSITHKSFSHGSVPTNERLGYLGRTVLELHVTQQKWDKVNSKKTLRSLVDTSISADKLAKIGRSMGVDEVMRWKSPSSSPGAKVGEDTILAHTMEAIVGAVYHDKGPKAAKEFITKHIYPY
;
A
#
# COMPACT_ATOMS: atom_id res chain seq x y z
N MET A 1 1.55 -5.35 -14.19
CA MET A 1 1.36 -3.91 -13.91
C MET A 1 -0.11 -3.49 -13.84
N THR A 2 -0.96 -3.72 -14.85
CA THR A 2 -2.35 -3.20 -14.85
C THR A 2 -3.24 -3.72 -13.71
N GLN A 3 -2.93 -4.93 -13.20
CA GLN A 3 -3.66 -5.53 -12.08
C GLN A 3 -3.44 -4.81 -10.75
N SER A 4 -2.26 -4.23 -10.47
CA SER A 4 -1.99 -3.59 -9.17
C SER A 4 -2.78 -2.30 -8.96
N ILE A 5 -3.14 -1.62 -10.05
CA ILE A 5 -3.90 -0.37 -10.05
C ILE A 5 -5.42 -0.57 -10.23
N THR A 6 -5.90 -1.82 -10.26
CA THR A 6 -7.32 -2.14 -10.49
C THR A 6 -7.99 -2.62 -9.20
N HIS A 7 -8.82 -1.78 -8.61
CA HIS A 7 -9.58 -2.11 -7.41
C HIS A 7 -10.80 -2.99 -7.74
N LYS A 8 -11.28 -3.80 -6.80
CA LYS A 8 -12.44 -4.70 -6.97
C LYS A 8 -13.74 -3.99 -7.33
N SER A 9 -13.89 -2.71 -6.98
CA SER A 9 -15.05 -1.91 -7.39
C SER A 9 -15.05 -1.59 -8.89
N PHE A 10 -13.94 -1.80 -9.60
CA PHE A 10 -13.85 -1.66 -11.05
C PHE A 10 -14.45 -2.89 -11.74
N SER A 11 -15.35 -2.67 -12.70
CA SER A 11 -15.99 -3.74 -13.50
C SER A 11 -16.64 -4.87 -12.67
N HIS A 12 -17.11 -4.57 -11.46
CA HIS A 12 -17.64 -5.57 -10.50
C HIS A 12 -16.69 -6.75 -10.21
N GLY A 13 -15.37 -6.56 -10.32
CA GLY A 13 -14.39 -7.62 -10.09
C GLY A 13 -14.32 -8.69 -11.19
N SER A 14 -14.90 -8.42 -12.37
CA SER A 14 -14.80 -9.29 -13.57
C SER A 14 -13.38 -9.36 -14.17
N VAL A 15 -12.47 -8.52 -13.67
CA VAL A 15 -11.04 -8.50 -14.01
C VAL A 15 -10.21 -8.81 -12.78
N PRO A 16 -9.00 -9.40 -12.94
CA PRO A 16 -8.10 -9.64 -11.82
C PRO A 16 -7.91 -8.38 -10.97
N THR A 17 -8.23 -8.50 -9.68
CA THR A 17 -8.16 -7.38 -8.73
C THR A 17 -6.78 -7.29 -8.09
N ASN A 18 -6.52 -6.14 -7.49
CA ASN A 18 -5.29 -5.89 -6.76
C ASN A 18 -5.24 -6.54 -5.37
N GLU A 19 -6.30 -7.23 -4.90
CA GLU A 19 -6.41 -7.73 -3.52
C GLU A 19 -5.28 -8.70 -3.14
N ARG A 20 -4.95 -9.67 -4.02
CA ARG A 20 -3.89 -10.66 -3.74
C ARG A 20 -2.50 -10.01 -3.70
N LEU A 21 -2.26 -9.06 -4.59
CA LEU A 21 -1.02 -8.27 -4.60
C LEU A 21 -0.96 -7.34 -3.40
N GLY A 22 -2.08 -6.74 -3.01
CA GLY A 22 -2.22 -5.90 -1.83
C GLY A 22 -1.87 -6.66 -0.56
N TYR A 23 -2.41 -7.87 -0.39
CA TYR A 23 -2.05 -8.74 0.73
C TYR A 23 -0.55 -9.03 0.79
N LEU A 24 0.05 -9.45 -0.33
CA LEU A 24 1.49 -9.70 -0.42
C LEU A 24 2.30 -8.45 -0.06
N GLY A 25 1.96 -7.30 -0.65
CA GLY A 25 2.68 -6.06 -0.42
C GLY A 25 2.55 -5.55 1.01
N ARG A 26 1.37 -5.69 1.63
CA ARG A 26 1.17 -5.40 3.05
C ARG A 26 2.07 -6.24 3.93
N THR A 27 2.12 -7.56 3.71
CA THR A 27 3.01 -8.45 4.47
C THR A 27 4.48 -8.06 4.32
N VAL A 28 4.90 -7.69 3.09
CA VAL A 28 6.26 -7.23 2.81
C VAL A 28 6.56 -5.90 3.52
N LEU A 29 5.61 -4.96 3.53
CA LEU A 29 5.73 -3.69 4.25
C LEU A 29 5.86 -3.90 5.76
N GLU A 30 4.98 -4.72 6.36
CA GLU A 30 5.02 -5.07 7.78
C GLU A 30 6.38 -5.67 8.16
N LEU A 31 6.88 -6.62 7.37
CA LEU A 31 8.19 -7.23 7.57
C LEU A 31 9.31 -6.18 7.54
N HIS A 32 9.37 -5.35 6.50
CA HIS A 32 10.45 -4.39 6.32
C HIS A 32 10.46 -3.32 7.42
N VAL A 33 9.29 -2.79 7.79
CA VAL A 33 9.18 -1.82 8.89
C VAL A 33 9.57 -2.46 10.22
N THR A 34 9.14 -3.69 10.47
CA THR A 34 9.52 -4.44 11.67
C THR A 34 11.03 -4.60 11.75
N GLN A 35 11.68 -5.00 10.64
CA GLN A 35 13.15 -5.13 10.58
C GLN A 35 13.87 -3.81 10.85
N GLN A 36 13.40 -2.69 10.29
CA GLN A 36 14.00 -1.38 10.53
C GLN A 36 13.92 -0.90 11.99
N LYS A 37 12.89 -1.33 12.71
CA LYS A 37 12.64 -0.93 14.10
C LYS A 37 13.13 -1.95 15.12
N TRP A 38 13.55 -3.14 14.67
CA TRP A 38 13.90 -4.28 15.53
C TRP A 38 14.94 -3.90 16.60
N ASP A 39 16.06 -3.33 16.19
CA ASP A 39 17.15 -2.97 17.12
C ASP A 39 16.84 -1.73 17.97
N LYS A 40 15.80 -0.96 17.61
CA LYS A 40 15.44 0.31 18.25
C LYS A 40 14.31 0.15 19.29
N VAL A 41 13.59 -0.96 19.27
CA VAL A 41 12.33 -1.12 20.02
C VAL A 41 12.27 -2.50 20.67
N ASN A 42 12.52 -2.55 21.97
CA ASN A 42 12.55 -3.81 22.74
C ASN A 42 11.15 -4.32 23.14
N SER A 43 10.13 -3.44 23.14
CA SER A 43 8.78 -3.80 23.55
C SER A 43 7.92 -4.22 22.35
N LYS A 44 7.43 -5.48 22.36
CA LYS A 44 6.52 -6.00 21.32
C LYS A 44 5.30 -5.09 21.07
N LYS A 45 4.69 -4.55 22.14
CA LYS A 45 3.54 -3.66 22.03
C LYS A 45 3.89 -2.38 21.27
N THR A 46 5.04 -1.79 21.60
CA THR A 46 5.53 -0.57 20.96
C THR A 46 5.93 -0.83 19.51
N LEU A 47 6.60 -1.95 19.23
CA LEU A 47 6.98 -2.36 17.89
C LEU A 47 5.76 -2.51 16.98
N ARG A 48 4.74 -3.23 17.45
CA ARG A 48 3.47 -3.38 16.70
C ARG A 48 2.80 -2.04 16.43
N SER A 49 2.65 -1.19 17.45
CA SER A 49 2.04 0.12 17.30
C SER A 49 2.79 1.01 16.31
N LEU A 50 4.12 0.96 16.31
CA LEU A 50 4.94 1.69 15.35
C LEU A 50 4.81 1.15 13.94
N VAL A 51 4.78 -0.18 13.76
CA VAL A 51 4.53 -0.80 12.45
C VAL A 51 3.17 -0.36 11.91
N ASP A 52 2.10 -0.53 12.70
CA ASP A 52 0.73 -0.16 12.32
C ASP A 52 0.63 1.33 11.94
N THR A 53 1.27 2.20 12.73
CA THR A 53 1.29 3.65 12.48
C THR A 53 2.12 4.01 11.25
N SER A 54 3.12 3.21 10.90
CA SER A 54 4.01 3.47 9.77
C SER A 54 3.31 3.12 8.44
N ILE A 55 2.55 2.02 8.42
CA ILE A 55 1.80 1.54 7.25
C ILE A 55 0.31 1.97 7.26
N SER A 56 -0.03 3.04 8.00
CA SER A 56 -1.41 3.48 8.09
C SER A 56 -1.97 3.91 6.73
N ALA A 57 -3.26 3.69 6.50
CA ALA A 57 -3.93 4.05 5.26
C ALA A 57 -3.70 5.52 4.90
N ASP A 58 -3.79 6.43 5.87
CA ASP A 58 -3.55 7.86 5.66
C ASP A 58 -2.14 8.17 5.15
N LYS A 59 -1.12 7.46 5.65
CA LYS A 59 0.27 7.65 5.20
C LYS A 59 0.46 7.10 3.79
N LEU A 60 0.00 5.88 3.55
CA LEU A 60 0.12 5.25 2.23
C LEU A 60 -0.67 6.01 1.17
N ALA A 61 -1.85 6.53 1.51
CA ALA A 61 -2.64 7.39 0.62
C ALA A 61 -1.89 8.70 0.30
N LYS A 62 -1.31 9.37 1.30
CA LYS A 62 -0.51 10.59 1.08
C LYS A 62 0.68 10.34 0.16
N ILE A 63 1.40 9.24 0.36
CA ILE A 63 2.52 8.84 -0.51
C ILE A 63 2.02 8.48 -1.91
N GLY A 64 0.90 7.75 -2.01
CA GLY A 64 0.29 7.42 -3.29
C GLY A 64 -0.06 8.67 -4.11
N ARG A 65 -0.61 9.71 -3.46
CA ARG A 65 -0.89 10.99 -4.11
C ARG A 65 0.37 11.72 -4.56
N SER A 66 1.40 11.75 -3.72
CA SER A 66 2.65 12.42 -4.11
C SER A 66 3.36 11.71 -5.28
N MET A 67 3.05 10.43 -5.50
CA MET A 67 3.51 9.64 -6.63
C MET A 67 2.56 9.67 -7.84
N GLY A 68 1.43 10.38 -7.77
CA GLY A 68 0.41 10.44 -8.84
C GLY A 68 -0.35 9.14 -9.05
N VAL A 69 -0.39 8.25 -8.06
CA VAL A 69 -1.09 6.95 -8.16
C VAL A 69 -2.60 7.13 -8.22
N ASP A 70 -3.12 8.19 -7.62
CA ASP A 70 -4.53 8.59 -7.66
C ASP A 70 -5.01 8.93 -9.08
N GLU A 71 -4.13 9.45 -9.93
CA GLU A 71 -4.46 9.78 -11.33
C GLU A 71 -4.57 8.53 -12.23
N VAL A 72 -3.89 7.45 -11.87
CA VAL A 72 -3.81 6.22 -12.67
C VAL A 72 -4.62 5.05 -12.10
N MET A 73 -5.08 5.14 -10.85
CA MET A 73 -5.86 4.08 -10.22
C MET A 73 -7.24 3.92 -10.87
N ARG A 74 -7.64 2.68 -11.11
CA ARG A 74 -8.93 2.33 -11.71
C ARG A 74 -9.89 1.90 -10.62
N TRP A 75 -10.82 2.79 -10.28
CA TRP A 75 -11.85 2.55 -9.28
C TRP A 75 -13.15 3.28 -9.64
N LYS A 76 -14.27 2.83 -9.09
CA LYS A 76 -15.55 3.53 -9.20
C LYS A 76 -15.77 4.35 -7.93
N SER A 77 -15.84 5.67 -8.07
CA SER A 77 -16.14 6.57 -6.96
C SER A 77 -17.59 6.37 -6.49
N PRO A 78 -17.85 6.21 -5.18
CA PRO A 78 -19.20 6.30 -4.64
C PRO A 78 -19.64 7.75 -4.80
N SER A 79 -20.53 8.00 -5.77
CA SER A 79 -21.30 9.23 -6.04
C SER A 79 -21.05 10.38 -5.06
N SER A 80 -20.52 11.52 -5.55
CA SER A 80 -20.26 12.86 -4.95
C SER A 80 -20.81 13.15 -3.54
N SER A 81 -20.51 12.28 -2.58
CA SER A 81 -20.97 12.35 -1.20
C SER A 81 -19.77 12.71 -0.32
N PRO A 82 -19.97 13.36 0.82
CA PRO A 82 -18.89 13.77 1.71
C PRO A 82 -17.91 12.63 2.12
N GLY A 83 -18.38 11.37 2.09
CA GLY A 83 -17.56 10.18 2.36
C GLY A 83 -16.71 9.66 1.19
N ALA A 84 -16.83 10.23 -0.01
CA ALA A 84 -16.11 9.76 -1.20
C ALA A 84 -14.58 9.87 -1.05
N LYS A 85 -14.10 10.93 -0.36
CA LYS A 85 -12.67 11.13 -0.09
C LYS A 85 -12.09 10.06 0.84
N VAL A 86 -12.81 9.68 1.90
CA VAL A 86 -12.36 8.62 2.84
C VAL A 86 -12.29 7.25 2.14
N GLY A 87 -13.24 6.98 1.24
CA GLY A 87 -13.21 5.79 0.38
C GLY A 87 -12.01 5.80 -0.57
N GLU A 88 -11.67 6.95 -1.13
CA GLU A 88 -10.52 7.13 -2.02
C GLU A 88 -9.18 6.87 -1.32
N ASP A 89 -8.95 7.43 -0.12
CA ASP A 89 -7.72 7.19 0.65
C ASP A 89 -7.50 5.70 0.94
N THR A 90 -8.56 4.99 1.29
CA THR A 90 -8.50 3.56 1.59
C THR A 90 -8.12 2.76 0.34
N ILE A 91 -8.74 3.08 -0.80
CA ILE A 91 -8.45 2.42 -2.08
C ILE A 91 -7.04 2.74 -2.56
N LEU A 92 -6.61 3.98 -2.38
CA LEU A 92 -5.28 4.42 -2.75
C LEU A 92 -4.20 3.74 -1.90
N ALA A 93 -4.42 3.62 -0.58
CA ALA A 93 -3.54 2.88 0.31
C ALA A 93 -3.42 1.41 -0.10
N HIS A 94 -4.56 0.72 -0.35
CA HIS A 94 -4.55 -0.66 -0.85
C HIS A 94 -3.85 -0.79 -2.22
N THR A 95 -3.99 0.22 -3.08
CA THR A 95 -3.30 0.26 -4.37
C THR A 95 -1.80 0.40 -4.19
N MET A 96 -1.34 1.20 -3.23
CA MET A 96 0.07 1.30 -2.86
C MET A 96 0.62 -0.02 -2.31
N GLU A 97 -0.11 -0.69 -1.42
CA GLU A 97 0.24 -2.05 -0.97
C GLU A 97 0.35 -2.98 -2.18
N ALA A 98 -0.60 -2.94 -3.11
CA ALA A 98 -0.57 -3.79 -4.29
C ALA A 98 0.59 -3.49 -5.25
N ILE A 99 1.02 -2.23 -5.37
CA ILE A 99 2.21 -1.86 -6.13
C ILE A 99 3.45 -2.47 -5.48
N VAL A 100 3.60 -2.40 -4.16
CA VAL A 100 4.70 -3.06 -3.45
C VAL A 100 4.68 -4.56 -3.68
N GLY A 101 3.50 -5.18 -3.59
CA GLY A 101 3.33 -6.61 -3.86
C GLY A 101 3.69 -6.99 -5.29
N ALA A 102 3.34 -6.16 -6.28
CA ALA A 102 3.72 -6.36 -7.67
C ALA A 102 5.24 -6.26 -7.88
N VAL A 103 5.90 -5.27 -7.28
CA VAL A 103 7.37 -5.15 -7.34
C VAL A 103 8.03 -6.38 -6.70
N TYR A 104 7.54 -6.83 -5.55
CA TYR A 104 8.05 -8.03 -4.89
C TYR A 104 7.86 -9.27 -5.75
N HIS A 105 6.68 -9.45 -6.35
CA HIS A 105 6.38 -10.59 -7.19
C HIS A 105 7.20 -10.62 -8.48
N ASP A 106 7.33 -9.48 -9.16
CA ASP A 106 7.95 -9.39 -10.48
C ASP A 106 9.48 -9.27 -10.42
N LYS A 107 10.03 -8.59 -9.39
CA LYS A 107 11.45 -8.24 -9.28
C LYS A 107 12.14 -8.81 -8.04
N GLY A 108 11.39 -9.49 -7.18
CA GLY A 108 11.91 -10.16 -5.99
C GLY A 108 12.13 -9.25 -4.78
N PRO A 109 12.57 -9.84 -3.65
CA PRO A 109 12.61 -9.17 -2.35
C PRO A 109 13.58 -7.98 -2.30
N LYS A 110 14.71 -8.04 -3.00
CA LYS A 110 15.71 -6.96 -3.00
C LYS A 110 15.16 -5.69 -3.64
N ALA A 111 14.53 -5.81 -4.82
CA ALA A 111 13.94 -4.67 -5.52
C ALA A 111 12.77 -4.07 -4.73
N ALA A 112 11.94 -4.90 -4.09
CA ALA A 112 10.88 -4.42 -3.21
C ALA A 112 11.44 -3.64 -2.01
N LYS A 113 12.51 -4.12 -1.39
CA LYS A 113 13.20 -3.43 -0.29
C LYS A 113 13.70 -2.05 -0.71
N GLU A 114 14.38 -1.96 -1.84
CA GLU A 114 14.87 -0.70 -2.41
C GLU A 114 13.73 0.27 -2.72
N PHE A 115 12.65 -0.23 -3.32
CA PHE A 115 11.45 0.57 -3.59
C PHE A 115 10.83 1.14 -2.30
N ILE A 116 10.64 0.30 -1.27
CA ILE A 116 10.04 0.72 0.01
C ILE A 116 10.93 1.76 0.70
N THR A 117 12.24 1.53 0.76
CA THR A 117 13.18 2.49 1.38
C THR A 117 13.23 3.80 0.60
N LYS A 118 13.14 3.78 -0.73
CA LYS A 118 13.20 5.01 -1.52
C LYS A 118 11.91 5.84 -1.47
N HIS A 119 10.76 5.20 -1.48
CA HIS A 119 9.48 5.88 -1.73
C HIS A 119 8.55 5.93 -0.51
N ILE A 120 8.62 4.95 0.39
CA ILE A 120 7.68 4.83 1.52
C ILE A 120 8.34 5.26 2.83
N TYR A 121 9.64 4.97 3.00
CA TYR A 121 10.43 5.36 4.16
C TYR A 121 11.80 5.94 3.76
N PRO A 122 11.83 7.15 3.17
CA PRO A 122 13.09 7.79 2.77
C PRO A 122 13.83 8.40 3.97
N TYR A 123 14.15 7.61 5.01
CA TYR A 123 15.00 8.01 6.14
C TYR A 123 15.67 6.79 6.80
#